data_AF-A0A8B3DPH1-F1
#
_entry.id   AF-A0A8B3DPH1-F1
#
_cell.length_a   1.000
_cell.length_b   1.000
_cell.length_c   1.000
_cell.angle_alpha   90.00
_cell.angle_beta   90.00
_cell.angle_gamma   90.00
#
_symmetry.space_group_name_H-M   'P 1'
#
loop_
_entity.id
_entity.type
_entity.pdbx_description
1 polymer ?
#
loop_
_entity_poly.entity_id
_entity_poly.type
_entity_poly.pdbx_seq_one_letter_code
_entity_poly.pdbx_strand_id
1 'polypeptide(L)'
;MIRRRLRQKGVTQVEFSVIALAVILVLFLIMEFAVYFFSVQMVNEVTRRAARLATVCYIADRDDIPNLPAVSDLYPSGFTASNLEIAYLDASGANVDVSGFLSTPPADDATLGAQLSQIKYVRARAVNYTFQFFVLAALINAVGTTPAFETILPAESLGVLRPEGIGTNDIEDC
;
A
#
# COMPACT_ATOMS: atom_id res chain seq x y z
N MET A 1 18.21 -34.53 -67.02
CA MET A 1 17.31 -34.40 -65.85
C MET A 1 17.99 -33.51 -64.81
N ILE A 2 17.74 -32.19 -64.82
CA ILE A 2 18.48 -31.23 -63.97
C ILE A 2 17.76 -31.13 -62.62
N ARG A 3 18.34 -31.73 -61.58
CA ARG A 3 17.82 -31.71 -60.21
C ARG A 3 18.24 -30.38 -59.56
N ARG A 4 17.35 -29.37 -59.56
CA ARG A 4 17.55 -28.12 -58.81
C ARG A 4 17.64 -28.44 -57.31
N ARG A 5 18.84 -28.29 -56.71
CA ARG A 5 18.96 -28.25 -55.25
C ARG A 5 18.47 -26.89 -54.77
N LEU A 6 17.33 -26.88 -54.08
CA LEU A 6 16.87 -25.73 -53.33
C LEU A 6 17.85 -25.50 -52.17
N ARG A 7 18.70 -24.47 -52.26
CA ARG A 7 19.52 -24.00 -51.14
C ARG A 7 18.59 -23.28 -50.17
N GLN A 8 18.29 -23.89 -49.03
CA GLN A 8 17.63 -23.20 -47.91
C GLN A 8 18.53 -22.04 -47.46
N LYS A 9 18.10 -20.81 -47.71
CA LYS A 9 18.73 -19.58 -47.22
C LYS A 9 17.88 -19.06 -46.06
N GLY A 10 18.52 -18.64 -44.97
CA GLY A 10 17.84 -17.97 -43.85
C GLY A 10 17.46 -18.86 -42.66
N VAL A 11 17.71 -20.17 -42.68
CA VAL A 11 17.45 -21.05 -41.51
C VAL A 11 18.27 -20.62 -40.29
N THR A 12 19.54 -20.28 -40.49
CA THR A 12 20.43 -19.78 -39.43
C THR A 12 19.96 -18.45 -38.82
N GLN A 13 19.31 -17.60 -39.62
CA GLN A 13 18.74 -16.34 -39.14
C GLN A 13 17.52 -16.59 -38.26
N VAL A 14 16.68 -17.56 -38.63
CA VAL A 14 15.53 -17.97 -37.81
C VAL A 14 15.99 -18.59 -36.49
N GLU A 15 16.94 -19.52 -36.52
CA GLU A 15 17.50 -20.15 -35.32
C GLU A 15 18.09 -19.10 -34.35
N PHE A 16 18.88 -18.16 -34.88
CA PHE A 16 19.43 -17.07 -34.07
C PHE A 16 18.33 -16.17 -33.49
N SER A 17 17.29 -15.84 -34.26
CA SER A 17 16.18 -15.03 -33.78
C SER A 17 15.39 -15.69 -32.65
N VAL A 18 15.22 -17.01 -32.68
CA VAL A 18 14.53 -17.77 -31.62
C VAL A 18 15.35 -17.76 -30.33
N ILE A 19 16.67 -17.94 -30.43
CA ILE A 19 17.55 -17.87 -29.26
C ILE A 19 17.59 -16.45 -28.70
N ALA A 20 17.70 -15.43 -29.56
CA ALA A 20 17.69 -14.03 -29.14
C ALA A 20 16.37 -13.66 -28.44
N LEU A 21 15.23 -14.11 -28.98
CA LEU A 21 13.91 -13.95 -28.36
C LEU A 21 13.88 -14.60 -26.97
N ALA A 22 14.35 -15.85 -26.85
CA ALA A 22 14.36 -16.55 -25.58
C ALA A 22 15.18 -15.80 -24.50
N VAL A 23 16.36 -15.29 -24.86
CA VAL A 23 17.21 -14.50 -23.95
C VAL A 23 16.51 -13.20 -23.55
N ILE A 24 15.90 -12.48 -24.49
CA ILE A 24 15.18 -11.23 -24.19
C ILE A 24 14.00 -11.49 -23.23
N LEU A 25 13.24 -12.57 -23.43
CA LEU A 25 12.15 -12.95 -22.52
C LEU A 25 12.65 -13.24 -21.10
N VAL A 26 13.80 -13.92 -20.96
CA VAL A 26 14.42 -14.17 -19.65
C VAL A 26 14.84 -12.86 -18.97
N LEU A 27 15.41 -11.90 -19.72
CA LEU A 27 15.77 -10.60 -19.17
C LEU A 27 14.54 -9.84 -18.67
N PHE A 28 13.45 -9.81 -19.44
CA PHE A 28 12.21 -9.19 -19.00
C PHE A 28 11.63 -9.87 -17.77
N LEU A 29 11.64 -11.20 -17.72
CA LEU A 29 11.19 -11.95 -16.55
C LEU A 29 11.96 -11.54 -15.29
N ILE A 30 13.29 -11.46 -15.35
CA ILE A 30 14.12 -11.07 -14.20
C ILE A 30 13.79 -9.62 -13.77
N MET A 31 13.67 -8.70 -14.71
CA MET A 31 13.33 -7.30 -14.41
C MET A 31 11.95 -7.19 -13.77
N GLU A 32 10.96 -7.92 -14.25
CA GLU A 32 9.61 -7.90 -13.68
C GLU A 32 9.56 -8.44 -12.25
N PHE A 33 10.28 -9.54 -11.97
CA PHE A 33 10.38 -10.03 -10.59
C PHE A 33 11.11 -9.03 -9.67
N ALA A 34 12.13 -8.32 -10.17
CA ALA A 34 12.80 -7.29 -9.40
C ALA A 34 11.82 -6.15 -9.03
N VAL A 35 11.01 -5.68 -9.97
CA VAL A 35 9.98 -4.65 -9.70
C VAL A 35 8.90 -5.19 -8.76
N TYR A 36 8.48 -6.45 -8.92
CA TYR A 36 7.52 -7.08 -8.01
C TYR A 36 8.01 -7.07 -6.55
N PHE A 37 9.25 -7.53 -6.30
CA PHE A 37 9.81 -7.53 -4.95
C PHE A 37 10.03 -6.13 -4.38
N PHE A 38 10.36 -5.16 -5.23
CA PHE A 38 10.42 -3.76 -4.84
C PHE A 38 9.04 -3.27 -4.40
N SER A 39 8.00 -3.49 -5.20
CA SER A 39 6.63 -3.07 -4.87
C SER A 39 6.15 -3.68 -3.55
N VAL A 40 6.37 -4.98 -3.34
CA VAL A 40 6.02 -5.67 -2.10
C VAL A 40 6.68 -5.04 -0.87
N GLN A 41 7.97 -4.68 -0.97
CA GLN A 41 8.68 -4.00 0.12
C GLN A 41 8.17 -2.57 0.35
N MET A 42 7.84 -1.85 -0.71
CA MET A 42 7.27 -0.51 -0.61
C MET A 42 5.90 -0.52 0.07
N VAL A 43 5.04 -1.51 -0.23
CA VAL A 43 3.75 -1.66 0.48
C VAL A 43 3.97 -1.85 1.99
N ASN A 44 4.97 -2.63 2.40
CA ASN A 44 5.29 -2.80 3.82
C ASN A 44 5.70 -1.47 4.46
N GLU A 45 6.57 -0.70 3.81
CA GLU A 45 7.00 0.61 4.34
C GLU A 45 5.86 1.63 4.38
N VAL A 46 4.95 1.61 3.39
CA VAL A 46 3.72 2.42 3.39
C VAL A 46 2.89 2.14 4.64
N THR A 47 2.60 0.87 4.96
CA THR A 47 1.81 0.53 6.16
C THR A 47 2.52 0.95 7.44
N ARG A 48 3.86 0.84 7.49
CA ARG A 48 4.65 1.26 8.65
C ARG A 48 4.63 2.77 8.85
N ARG A 49 4.75 3.54 7.77
CA ARG A 49 4.72 5.00 7.82
C ARG A 49 3.32 5.53 8.13
N ALA A 50 2.29 4.94 7.52
CA ALA A 50 0.90 5.25 7.80
C ALA A 50 0.53 4.97 9.27
N ALA A 51 0.95 3.84 9.83
CA ALA A 51 0.69 3.52 11.22
C ALA A 51 1.31 4.55 12.18
N ARG A 52 2.55 4.99 11.91
CA ARG A 52 3.24 6.02 12.73
C ARG A 52 2.58 7.39 12.68
N LEU A 53 2.01 7.77 11.52
CA LEU A 53 1.24 9.01 11.42
C LEU A 53 -0.07 8.86 12.18
N ALA A 54 -0.80 7.77 11.96
CA ALA A 54 -2.10 7.53 12.58
C ALA A 54 -2.06 7.36 14.12
N THR A 55 -0.90 7.07 14.73
CA THR A 55 -0.73 7.06 16.19
C THR A 55 -0.64 8.45 16.82
N VAL A 56 -0.28 9.47 16.02
CA VAL A 56 -0.03 10.83 16.48
C VAL A 56 -1.06 11.82 15.93
N CYS A 57 -1.56 11.60 14.72
CA CYS A 57 -2.60 12.41 14.07
C CYS A 57 -3.92 12.39 14.82
N TYR A 58 -4.68 13.49 14.70
CA TYR A 58 -6.06 13.50 15.16
C TYR A 58 -6.92 12.53 14.35
N ILE A 59 -7.91 11.92 15.01
CA ILE A 59 -8.68 10.80 14.46
C ILE A 59 -9.58 11.25 13.30
N ALA A 60 -9.99 12.53 13.28
CA ALA A 60 -10.80 13.07 12.18
C ALA A 60 -10.04 13.07 10.85
N ASP A 61 -8.71 13.21 10.87
CA ASP A 61 -7.87 13.33 9.67
C ASP A 61 -7.37 11.97 9.16
N ARG A 62 -7.88 10.88 9.76
CA ARG A 62 -7.57 9.49 9.39
C ARG A 62 -7.66 9.26 7.88
N ASP A 63 -8.70 9.79 7.24
CA ASP A 63 -8.98 9.57 5.82
C ASP A 63 -8.08 10.42 4.90
N ASP A 64 -7.39 11.42 5.45
CA ASP A 64 -6.42 12.27 4.75
C ASP A 64 -4.99 11.70 4.80
N ILE A 65 -4.66 10.88 5.81
CA ILE A 65 -3.35 10.22 5.95
C ILE A 65 -2.88 9.50 4.67
N PRO A 66 -3.74 8.73 3.97
CA PRO A 66 -3.36 8.09 2.69
C PRO A 66 -3.01 9.07 1.56
N ASN A 67 -3.42 10.33 1.65
CA ASN A 67 -3.17 11.34 0.63
C ASN A 67 -1.96 12.22 0.96
N LEU A 68 -1.51 12.24 2.22
CA LEU A 68 -0.33 13.00 2.65
C LEU A 68 0.90 12.64 1.81
N PRO A 69 1.71 13.63 1.34
CA PRO A 69 2.94 13.38 0.57
C PRO A 69 3.90 12.44 1.28
N ALA A 70 3.91 12.47 2.62
CA ALA A 70 4.69 11.56 3.43
C ALA A 70 4.36 10.07 3.16
N VAL A 71 3.12 9.73 2.80
CA VAL A 71 2.70 8.35 2.53
C VAL A 71 2.58 8.09 1.04
N SER A 72 1.99 9.03 0.30
CA SER A 72 1.67 8.85 -1.13
C SER A 72 2.90 8.80 -2.03
N ASP A 73 4.00 9.48 -1.67
CA ASP A 73 5.27 9.40 -2.42
C ASP A 73 5.91 8.00 -2.39
N LEU A 74 5.47 7.13 -1.49
CA LEU A 74 5.98 5.76 -1.34
C LEU A 74 5.13 4.73 -2.11
N TYR A 75 4.05 5.14 -2.76
CA TYR A 75 3.15 4.21 -3.43
C TYR A 75 3.84 3.51 -4.60
N PRO A 76 3.91 2.17 -4.58
CA PRO A 76 4.36 1.44 -5.75
C PRO A 76 3.31 1.54 -6.87
N SER A 77 3.71 1.12 -8.08
CA SER A 77 2.81 1.15 -9.24
C SER A 77 1.49 0.41 -8.96
N GLY A 78 0.37 1.08 -9.27
CA GLY A 78 -0.98 0.55 -9.06
C GLY A 78 -1.49 0.59 -7.62
N PHE A 79 -0.69 1.05 -6.65
CA PHE A 79 -1.16 1.29 -5.28
C PHE A 79 -1.77 2.68 -5.18
N THR A 80 -2.92 2.79 -4.51
CA THR A 80 -3.64 4.05 -4.31
C THR A 80 -4.04 4.22 -2.86
N ALA A 81 -4.51 5.42 -2.49
CA ALA A 81 -5.05 5.70 -1.15
C ALA A 81 -6.12 4.69 -0.70
N SER A 82 -6.97 4.20 -1.63
CA SER A 82 -8.01 3.21 -1.34
C SER A 82 -7.47 1.82 -0.94
N ASN A 83 -6.19 1.56 -1.23
CA ASN A 83 -5.52 0.32 -0.86
C ASN A 83 -4.90 0.36 0.53
N LEU A 84 -5.03 1.48 1.25
CA LEU A 84 -4.54 1.64 2.61
C LEU A 84 -5.74 1.81 3.55
N GLU A 85 -5.86 0.89 4.50
CA GLU A 85 -6.87 0.92 5.54
C GLU A 85 -6.21 1.20 6.89
N ILE A 86 -6.67 2.24 7.59
CA ILE A 86 -6.25 2.57 8.95
C ILE A 86 -7.39 2.23 9.89
N ALA A 87 -7.16 1.52 10.99
CA ALA A 87 -8.17 1.16 11.97
C ALA A 87 -7.65 1.39 13.39
N TYR A 88 -8.55 1.78 14.30
CA TYR A 88 -8.24 1.98 15.71
C TYR A 88 -8.75 0.78 16.50
N LEU A 89 -7.95 0.30 17.46
CA LEU A 89 -8.22 -0.92 18.20
C LEU A 89 -8.23 -0.67 19.70
N ASP A 90 -9.06 -1.43 20.41
CA ASP A 90 -9.10 -1.45 21.86
C ASP A 90 -8.00 -2.34 22.48
N ALA A 91 -8.00 -2.44 23.81
CA ALA A 91 -7.05 -3.28 24.56
C ALA A 91 -7.15 -4.79 24.22
N SER A 92 -8.29 -5.24 23.69
CA SER A 92 -8.52 -6.63 23.26
C SER A 92 -8.15 -6.88 21.80
N GLY A 93 -7.84 -5.82 21.04
CA GLY A 93 -7.56 -5.86 19.61
C GLY A 93 -8.81 -5.79 18.72
N ALA A 94 -9.98 -5.48 19.30
CA ALA A 94 -11.22 -5.25 18.56
C ALA A 94 -11.27 -3.84 17.98
N ASN A 95 -11.92 -3.67 16.83
CA ASN A 95 -12.05 -2.36 16.19
C ASN A 95 -12.94 -1.44 17.04
N VAL A 96 -12.44 -0.24 17.32
CA VAL A 96 -13.19 0.84 17.96
C VAL A 96 -13.93 1.60 16.86
N ASP A 97 -15.21 1.86 17.07
CA ASP A 97 -15.99 2.71 16.19
C ASP A 97 -15.56 4.17 16.39
N VAL A 98 -14.96 4.76 15.36
CA VAL A 98 -14.50 6.15 15.32
C VAL A 98 -15.39 7.05 14.46
N SER A 99 -16.58 6.57 14.06
CA SER A 99 -17.52 7.33 13.22
C SER A 99 -17.94 8.66 13.84
N GLY A 100 -17.92 8.79 15.17
CA GLY A 100 -18.21 10.03 15.90
C GLY A 100 -17.21 11.17 15.62
N PHE A 101 -15.97 10.85 15.27
CA PHE A 101 -14.95 11.84 14.88
C PHE A 101 -15.13 12.32 13.44
N LEU A 102 -15.73 11.47 12.59
CA LEU A 102 -15.89 11.70 11.15
C LEU A 102 -17.27 12.27 10.79
N SER A 103 -18.19 12.35 11.76
CA SER A 103 -19.53 12.89 11.54
C SER A 103 -19.50 14.40 11.38
N THR A 104 -20.42 14.94 10.59
CA THR A 104 -20.63 16.39 10.44
C THR A 104 -22.06 16.76 10.87
N PRO A 105 -22.24 17.44 12.02
CA PRO A 105 -21.23 17.85 13.01
C PRO A 105 -20.60 16.66 13.79
N PRO A 106 -19.41 16.84 14.38
CA PRO A 106 -18.81 15.83 15.25
C PRO A 106 -19.74 15.47 16.42
N ALA A 107 -19.56 14.26 16.97
CA ALA A 107 -20.28 13.84 18.16
C ALA A 107 -19.93 14.73 19.37
N ASP A 108 -20.72 14.66 20.44
CA ASP A 108 -20.50 15.44 21.66
C ASP A 108 -19.20 15.06 22.38
N ASP A 109 -18.57 16.02 23.08
CA ASP A 109 -17.27 15.82 23.73
C ASP A 109 -17.21 14.60 24.67
N ALA A 110 -18.34 14.26 25.29
CA ALA A 110 -18.45 13.10 26.18
C ALA A 110 -18.32 11.76 25.43
N THR A 111 -18.90 11.65 24.22
CA THR A 111 -18.79 10.44 23.39
C THR A 111 -17.41 10.34 22.75
N LEU A 112 -16.87 11.46 22.25
CA LEU A 112 -15.51 11.52 21.71
C LEU A 112 -14.46 11.15 22.77
N GLY A 113 -14.58 11.70 23.98
CA GLY A 113 -13.69 11.36 25.09
C GLY A 113 -13.76 9.88 25.49
N ALA A 114 -14.96 9.29 25.48
CA ALA A 114 -15.13 7.87 25.73
C ALA A 114 -14.47 7.01 24.64
N GLN A 115 -14.66 7.34 23.36
CA GLN A 115 -14.02 6.66 22.23
C GLN A 115 -12.49 6.77 22.28
N LEU A 116 -11.94 7.97 22.50
CA LEU A 116 -10.49 8.20 22.67
C LEU A 116 -9.90 7.32 23.78
N SER A 117 -10.62 7.18 24.91
CA SER A 117 -10.15 6.36 26.03
C SER A 117 -10.08 4.86 25.72
N GLN A 118 -10.92 4.38 24.80
CA GLN A 118 -10.98 2.99 24.37
C GLN A 118 -9.84 2.62 23.43
N ILE A 119 -9.37 3.56 22.62
CA ILE A 119 -8.28 3.33 21.67
C ILE A 119 -6.98 3.05 22.43
N LYS A 120 -6.32 1.95 22.07
CA LYS A 120 -5.00 1.54 22.60
C LYS A 120 -4.00 1.24 21.51
N TYR A 121 -4.46 0.77 20.35
CA TYR A 121 -3.59 0.48 19.23
C TYR A 121 -4.16 1.07 17.95
N VAL A 122 -3.26 1.31 17.00
CA VAL A 122 -3.57 1.75 15.64
C VAL A 122 -3.02 0.71 14.69
N ARG A 123 -3.83 0.29 13.72
CA ARG A 123 -3.49 -0.66 12.68
C ARG A 123 -3.53 0.04 11.33
N ALA A 124 -2.46 -0.05 10.57
CA ALA A 124 -2.48 0.28 9.15
C ALA A 124 -2.27 -1.00 8.34
N ARG A 125 -3.12 -1.22 7.33
CA ARG A 125 -3.15 -2.45 6.54
C ARG A 125 -3.27 -2.14 5.06
N ALA A 126 -2.53 -2.88 4.24
CA ALA A 126 -2.70 -2.86 2.79
C ALA A 126 -3.85 -3.80 2.39
N VAL A 127 -4.82 -3.28 1.63
CA VAL A 127 -6.02 -4.00 1.17
C VAL A 127 -6.18 -3.91 -0.33
N ASN A 128 -6.69 -4.99 -0.94
CA ASN A 128 -7.09 -5.03 -2.35
C ASN A 128 -6.00 -4.61 -3.36
N TYR A 129 -4.72 -4.77 -3.01
CA TYR A 129 -3.60 -4.49 -3.91
C TYR A 129 -3.12 -5.78 -4.57
N THR A 130 -3.08 -5.78 -5.90
CA THR A 130 -2.55 -6.87 -6.72
C THR A 130 -1.54 -6.34 -7.70
N PHE A 131 -0.37 -6.96 -7.76
CA PHE A 131 0.65 -6.58 -8.72
C PHE A 131 0.35 -7.22 -10.08
N GLN A 132 0.23 -6.40 -11.13
CA GLN A 132 0.05 -6.88 -12.49
C GLN A 132 1.39 -6.91 -13.22
N PHE A 133 1.82 -8.10 -13.65
CA PHE A 133 2.97 -8.25 -14.54
C PHE A 133 2.63 -7.67 -15.92
N PHE A 134 3.61 -7.22 -16.71
CA PHE A 134 3.35 -6.70 -18.06
C PHE A 134 3.56 -7.79 -19.10
N VAL A 135 4.79 -8.31 -19.22
CA VAL A 135 5.21 -9.37 -20.14
C VAL A 135 4.60 -10.71 -19.72
N LEU A 136 4.68 -11.07 -18.43
CA LEU A 136 4.12 -12.33 -17.97
C LEU A 136 2.57 -12.34 -18.03
N ALA A 137 1.91 -11.19 -17.84
CA ALA A 137 0.45 -11.13 -18.03
C ALA A 137 0.06 -11.29 -19.49
N ALA A 138 0.81 -10.69 -20.42
CA ALA A 138 0.55 -10.85 -21.86
C ALA A 138 0.74 -12.30 -22.35
N LEU A 139 1.68 -13.05 -21.75
CA LEU A 139 2.01 -14.41 -22.19
C LEU A 139 1.16 -15.49 -21.53
N ILE A 140 0.96 -15.39 -20.21
CA ILE A 140 0.35 -16.44 -19.37
C ILE A 140 -0.69 -15.91 -18.38
N ASN A 141 -1.11 -14.64 -18.51
CA ASN A 141 -2.06 -13.99 -17.60
C ASN A 141 -1.65 -14.09 -16.12
N ALA A 142 -0.35 -13.94 -15.84
CA ALA A 142 0.18 -13.98 -14.49
C ALA A 142 -0.27 -12.76 -13.68
N VAL A 143 -0.72 -13.02 -12.45
CA VAL A 143 -1.06 -11.98 -11.46
C VAL A 143 -0.25 -12.25 -10.19
N GLY A 144 0.40 -11.21 -9.67
CA GLY A 144 1.12 -11.25 -8.41
C GLY A 144 0.15 -11.04 -7.25
N THR A 145 0.10 -12.01 -6.33
CA THR A 145 -0.63 -11.85 -5.08
C THR A 145 0.27 -11.14 -4.08
N THR A 146 -0.18 -10.01 -3.57
CA THR A 146 0.54 -9.29 -2.52
C THR A 146 0.10 -9.82 -1.15
N PRO A 147 1.01 -10.18 -0.24
CA PRO A 147 0.65 -10.53 1.12
C PRO A 147 -0.11 -9.39 1.80
N ALA A 148 -1.00 -9.72 2.74
CA ALA A 148 -1.60 -8.73 3.60
C ALA A 148 -0.53 -8.18 4.56
N PHE A 149 0.04 -7.03 4.20
CA PHE A 149 0.92 -6.27 5.09
C PHE A 149 0.05 -5.50 6.08
N GLU A 150 0.34 -5.69 7.36
CA GLU A 150 -0.27 -4.93 8.43
C GLU A 150 0.80 -4.52 9.44
N THR A 151 0.65 -3.31 9.96
CA THR A 151 1.49 -2.77 11.02
C THR A 151 0.57 -2.30 12.14
N ILE A 152 0.84 -2.76 13.37
CA ILE A 152 0.10 -2.36 14.59
C ILE A 152 1.06 -1.67 15.54
N LEU A 153 0.73 -0.44 15.93
CA LEU A 153 1.48 0.36 16.92
C LEU A 153 0.55 0.74 18.09
N PRO A 154 1.08 0.95 19.30
CA PRO A 154 0.33 1.58 20.37
C PRO A 154 -0.04 3.02 20.00
N ALA A 155 -1.23 3.45 20.37
CA ALA A 155 -1.66 4.84 20.20
C ALA A 155 -0.83 5.77 21.10
N GLU A 156 -0.46 6.94 20.57
CA GLU A 156 0.30 7.95 21.30
C GLU A 156 -0.58 9.17 21.60
N SER A 157 -0.35 10.30 20.93
CA SER A 157 -1.07 11.56 21.17
C SER A 157 -2.49 11.56 20.59
N LEU A 158 -2.71 10.85 19.48
CA LEU A 158 -3.95 10.91 18.70
C LEU A 158 -4.44 12.35 18.44
N GLY A 159 -3.50 13.28 18.23
CA GLY A 159 -3.72 14.69 17.96
C GLY A 159 -4.10 15.54 19.18
N VAL A 160 -4.23 14.94 20.37
CA VAL A 160 -4.68 15.64 21.56
C VAL A 160 -3.50 16.22 22.32
N LEU A 161 -3.34 17.54 22.29
CA LEU A 161 -2.29 18.22 23.05
C LEU A 161 -2.64 18.28 24.54
N ARG A 162 -1.59 18.25 25.37
CA ARG A 162 -1.75 18.45 26.81
C ARG A 162 -2.05 19.94 27.06
N PRO A 163 -3.13 20.28 27.78
CA PRO A 163 -3.53 21.68 27.95
C PRO A 163 -2.46 22.48 28.71
N GLU A 164 -1.90 23.50 28.06
CA GLU A 164 -0.89 24.40 28.63
C GLU A 164 -1.56 25.66 29.22
N GLY A 165 -2.44 25.47 30.21
CA GLY A 165 -3.16 26.54 30.90
C GLY A 165 -4.63 26.72 30.48
N ILE A 166 -5.27 27.74 31.06
CA ILE A 166 -6.75 27.91 31.03
C ILE A 166 -7.24 28.18 29.60
N GLY A 167 -7.75 27.13 28.93
CA GLY A 167 -8.96 27.29 28.11
C GLY A 167 -8.95 26.89 26.64
N THR A 168 -7.97 26.16 26.09
CA THR A 168 -8.10 25.63 24.72
C THR A 168 -7.73 24.15 24.64
N ASN A 169 -8.67 23.34 24.12
CA ASN A 169 -8.40 21.97 23.69
C ASN A 169 -7.64 22.08 22.37
N ASP A 170 -6.32 22.24 22.43
CA ASP A 170 -5.51 22.37 21.23
C ASP A 170 -5.38 20.98 20.56
N ILE A 171 -5.80 20.90 19.29
CA ILE A 171 -5.76 19.68 18.47
C ILE A 171 -4.75 19.92 17.34
N GLU A 172 -3.80 19.01 17.14
CA GLU A 172 -2.90 19.05 15.98
C GLU A 172 -3.48 18.26 14.81
N ASP A 173 -3.55 18.95 13.66
CA ASP A 173 -3.94 18.43 12.35
C ASP A 173 -2.72 17.80 11.64
N CYS A 174 -2.99 17.00 10.60
CA CYS A 174 -2.01 16.35 9.75
C CYS A 174 -1.98 16.97 8.33
#